data_AF-A0A235F5E1-F1
#
_entry.id   AF-A0A235F5E1-F1
#
_cell.length_a   1.000
_cell.length_b   1.000
_cell.length_c   1.000
_cell.angle_alpha   90.00
_cell.angle_beta   90.00
_cell.angle_gamma   90.00
#
_symmetry.space_group_name_H-M   'P 1'
#
loop_
_entity.id
_entity.type
_entity.pdbx_description
1 polymer ?
#
loop_
_entity_poly.entity_id
_entity_poly.type
_entity_poly.pdbx_seq_one_letter_code
_entity_poly.pdbx_strand_id
1 'polypeptide(L)'
;MNKKAFGSVFLALSLLLAACGNNEKGMDEKKKKHEDAEQDHGSMDHGEMNHSGSGDVPKGLEKAKNPEFKVGSTAVINADHMAGMDGAKATISGAFDTTVYTVTYTPTTGGEKVTDHKWVIHEELKDAGDQPLKPGSEVTLDADHMKGMKGAKAVIDSAEQTTVYMVDYTPTTGGKKVKNHKWVTESELSAE
;
A
#
# COMPACT_ATOMS: atom_id res chain seq x y z
N MET A 1 24.43 63.57 32.83
CA MET A 1 24.99 63.72 31.46
C MET A 1 23.96 63.16 30.50
N ASN A 2 23.02 63.96 30.01
CA ASN A 2 23.01 64.62 28.69
C ASN A 2 23.23 63.57 27.57
N LYS A 3 22.29 63.30 26.66
CA LYS A 3 21.65 64.21 25.68
C LYS A 3 20.26 63.62 25.31
N LYS A 4 19.13 64.34 25.39
CA LYS A 4 18.52 65.26 24.38
C LYS A 4 18.68 64.75 22.95
N ALA A 5 17.72 64.81 22.02
CA ALA A 5 16.32 65.20 21.92
C ALA A 5 16.02 65.12 20.41
N PHE A 6 14.76 64.97 20.00
CA PHE A 6 14.06 65.78 18.98
C PHE A 6 12.92 64.96 18.35
N GLY A 7 11.70 65.36 18.66
CA GLY A 7 10.53 64.97 17.90
C GLY A 7 10.40 65.81 16.62
N SER A 8 9.44 65.42 15.78
CA SER A 8 8.62 66.37 15.04
C SER A 8 7.37 65.66 14.54
N VAL A 9 6.22 66.14 15.03
CA VAL A 9 4.89 65.86 14.48
C VAL A 9 4.69 66.85 13.34
N PHE A 10 4.32 66.39 12.15
CA PHE A 10 3.72 67.26 11.13
C PHE A 10 2.54 66.55 10.46
N LEU A 11 1.37 67.11 10.72
CA LEU A 11 0.08 66.86 10.10
C LEU A 11 -0.03 67.75 8.85
N ALA A 12 -0.44 67.22 7.71
CA ALA A 12 -1.03 68.03 6.64
C ALA A 12 -1.97 67.19 5.76
N LEU A 13 -3.22 67.61 5.77
CA LEU A 13 -4.34 67.18 4.95
C LEU A 13 -4.42 68.11 3.73
N SER A 14 -4.59 67.56 2.52
CA SER A 14 -5.23 68.30 1.43
C SER A 14 -5.84 67.37 0.39
N LEU A 15 -7.11 67.64 0.13
CA LEU A 15 -7.98 67.10 -0.90
C LEU A 15 -7.79 67.86 -2.22
N LEU A 16 -8.39 67.25 -3.25
CA LEU A 16 -8.90 67.78 -4.53
C LEU A 16 -7.99 67.57 -5.75
N LEU A 17 -8.49 66.82 -6.74
CA LEU A 17 -9.00 67.41 -7.98
C LEU A 17 -9.80 66.38 -8.81
N ALA A 18 -10.87 66.87 -9.41
CA ALA A 18 -11.84 66.15 -10.22
C ALA A 18 -11.40 66.06 -11.70
N ALA A 19 -11.82 65.01 -12.39
CA ALA A 19 -12.01 65.04 -13.84
C ALA A 19 -13.15 64.09 -14.25
N CYS A 20 -14.27 64.69 -14.67
CA CYS A 20 -15.29 64.05 -15.50
C CYS A 20 -14.72 63.89 -16.92
N GLY A 21 -14.98 62.76 -17.60
CA GLY A 21 -14.56 62.61 -18.99
C GLY A 21 -14.85 61.28 -19.67
N ASN A 22 -16.12 61.07 -19.99
CA ASN A 22 -16.69 60.26 -21.08
C ASN A 22 -16.47 58.72 -21.17
N ASN A 23 -17.58 58.11 -21.59
CA ASN A 23 -17.94 56.71 -21.69
C ASN A 23 -17.43 56.07 -23.00
N GLU A 24 -16.88 54.84 -22.94
CA GLU A 24 -17.42 53.64 -23.60
C GLU A 24 -16.38 52.49 -23.69
N LYS A 25 -16.78 51.35 -23.11
CA LYS A 25 -16.57 49.95 -23.54
C LYS A 25 -15.15 49.34 -23.52
N GLY A 26 -14.97 48.43 -22.55
CA GLY A 26 -14.52 47.07 -22.85
C GLY A 26 -13.30 46.58 -22.09
N MET A 27 -13.51 45.94 -20.93
CA MET A 27 -12.98 44.60 -20.64
C MET A 27 -13.53 44.08 -19.31
N ASP A 28 -14.16 42.91 -19.40
CA ASP A 28 -14.79 42.13 -18.35
C ASP A 28 -13.91 41.87 -17.12
N GLU A 29 -14.59 41.88 -15.98
CA GLU A 29 -14.10 41.29 -14.74
C GLU A 29 -13.91 39.76 -14.87
N LYS A 30 -12.82 39.23 -14.32
CA LYS A 30 -12.87 37.91 -13.69
C LYS A 30 -12.18 37.92 -12.33
N LYS A 31 -13.03 37.67 -11.33
CA LYS A 31 -12.75 37.25 -9.96
C LYS A 31 -11.50 36.35 -9.86
N LYS A 32 -10.60 36.70 -8.93
CA LYS A 32 -9.64 35.75 -8.37
C LYS A 32 -10.38 34.85 -7.35
N LYS A 33 -10.69 33.62 -7.77
CA LYS A 33 -10.79 32.47 -6.85
C LYS A 33 -9.37 31.93 -6.67
N HIS A 34 -8.96 31.76 -5.42
CA HIS A 34 -7.80 30.95 -5.07
C HIS A 34 -8.25 29.49 -5.20
N GLU A 35 -7.73 28.80 -6.20
CA GLU A 35 -7.95 27.38 -6.45
C GLU A 35 -6.91 26.58 -5.66
N ASP A 36 -7.38 25.48 -5.11
CA ASP A 36 -6.63 24.40 -4.50
C ASP A 36 -5.50 23.94 -5.43
N ALA A 37 -4.27 24.01 -4.93
CA ALA A 37 -3.13 23.36 -5.55
C ALA A 37 -3.19 21.87 -5.18
N GLU A 38 -3.96 21.11 -5.96
CA GLU A 38 -3.76 19.67 -6.11
C GLU A 38 -2.32 19.46 -6.60
N GLN A 39 -1.44 19.00 -5.72
CA GLN A 39 -0.13 18.51 -6.10
C GLN A 39 -0.29 17.14 -6.74
N ASP A 40 -0.40 17.22 -8.06
CA ASP A 40 -0.13 16.19 -9.05
C ASP A 40 0.99 15.24 -8.62
N HIS A 41 0.57 14.00 -8.40
CA HIS A 41 1.27 12.75 -8.65
C HIS A 41 2.77 12.87 -8.88
N GLY A 42 3.51 12.82 -7.77
CA GLY A 42 4.85 12.25 -7.79
C GLY A 42 4.74 10.83 -8.33
N SER A 43 5.05 10.70 -9.62
CA SER A 43 5.33 9.45 -10.33
C SER A 43 6.20 8.59 -9.44
N MET A 44 5.55 7.70 -8.68
CA MET A 44 6.21 6.66 -7.94
C MET A 44 6.91 5.82 -8.98
N ASP A 45 8.24 5.84 -8.89
CA ASP A 45 9.16 4.94 -9.56
C ASP A 45 8.44 3.64 -9.94
N HIS A 46 8.15 3.48 -11.23
CA HIS A 46 7.71 2.23 -11.84
C HIS A 46 8.89 1.25 -11.82
N GLY A 47 9.44 1.01 -10.63
CA GLY A 47 10.20 -0.18 -10.36
C GLY A 47 9.27 -1.30 -10.75
N GLU A 48 9.63 -2.02 -11.81
CA GLU A 48 9.17 -3.37 -12.08
C GLU A 48 9.53 -4.23 -10.85
N MET A 49 8.79 -4.03 -9.77
CA MET A 49 8.89 -4.82 -8.57
C MET A 49 8.27 -6.15 -8.97
N ASN A 50 9.16 -7.11 -9.20
CA ASN A 50 8.82 -8.45 -9.61
C ASN A 50 8.13 -9.14 -8.43
N HIS A 51 6.88 -8.79 -8.16
CA HIS A 51 6.04 -9.37 -7.10
C HIS A 51 5.45 -10.73 -7.50
N SER A 52 5.98 -11.34 -8.56
CA SER A 52 5.70 -12.75 -8.85
C SER A 52 6.39 -13.56 -7.77
N GLY A 53 5.61 -14.17 -6.88
CA GLY A 53 6.15 -15.06 -5.85
C GLY A 53 6.95 -16.18 -6.49
N SER A 54 8.00 -16.66 -5.79
CA SER A 54 8.62 -17.91 -6.18
C SER A 54 7.55 -19.01 -6.27
N GLY A 55 7.60 -19.84 -7.31
CA GLY A 55 6.76 -21.03 -7.43
C GLY A 55 7.09 -22.13 -6.42
N ASP A 56 8.13 -21.95 -5.60
CA ASP A 56 8.53 -22.90 -4.57
C ASP A 56 7.51 -22.94 -3.43
N VAL A 57 7.02 -24.12 -3.07
CA VAL A 57 6.14 -24.28 -1.92
C VAL A 57 6.99 -24.56 -0.67
N PRO A 58 6.76 -23.86 0.47
CA PRO A 58 7.49 -24.12 1.71
C PRO A 58 7.42 -25.58 2.14
N LYS A 59 8.52 -26.10 2.68
CA LYS A 59 8.57 -27.49 3.16
C LYS A 59 7.65 -27.67 4.35
N GLY A 60 6.94 -28.79 4.38
CA GLY A 60 6.03 -29.12 5.48
C GLY A 60 4.63 -28.49 5.35
N LEU A 61 4.41 -27.58 4.39
CA LEU A 61 3.10 -26.99 4.16
C LEU A 61 2.09 -28.05 3.70
N GLU A 62 1.04 -28.25 4.50
CA GLU A 62 0.01 -29.25 4.23
C GLU A 62 -0.97 -28.77 3.16
N LYS A 63 -1.29 -29.64 2.20
CA LYS A 63 -2.35 -29.36 1.21
C LYS A 63 -3.70 -29.30 1.90
N ALA A 64 -4.53 -28.36 1.48
CA ALA A 64 -5.87 -28.21 2.02
C ALA A 64 -6.71 -29.46 1.75
N LYS A 65 -7.38 -29.96 2.79
CA LYS A 65 -8.19 -31.21 2.68
C LYS A 65 -9.50 -30.98 1.94
N ASN A 66 -10.15 -29.84 2.19
CA ASN A 66 -11.43 -29.49 1.59
C ASN A 66 -11.50 -27.98 1.31
N PRO A 67 -10.65 -27.46 0.41
CA PRO A 67 -10.69 -26.04 0.03
C PRO A 67 -12.00 -25.72 -0.70
N GLU A 68 -12.56 -24.53 -0.47
CA GLU A 68 -13.69 -24.02 -1.25
C GLU A 68 -13.33 -23.91 -2.73
N PHE A 69 -12.10 -23.48 -3.04
CA PHE A 69 -11.58 -23.35 -4.40
C PHE A 69 -10.53 -24.42 -4.69
N LYS A 70 -10.85 -25.36 -5.59
CA LYS A 70 -9.92 -26.46 -5.90
C LYS A 70 -8.77 -25.99 -6.78
N VAL A 71 -7.59 -26.59 -6.63
CA VAL A 71 -6.47 -26.35 -7.55
C VAL A 71 -6.92 -26.59 -9.01
N GLY A 72 -6.65 -25.61 -9.87
CA GLY A 72 -7.07 -25.57 -11.27
C GLY A 72 -8.43 -24.89 -11.51
N SER A 73 -9.23 -24.60 -10.47
CA SER A 73 -10.45 -23.80 -10.61
C SER A 73 -10.14 -22.31 -10.74
N THR A 74 -11.15 -21.53 -11.10
CA THR A 74 -11.11 -20.07 -11.11
C THR A 74 -11.83 -19.48 -9.90
N ALA A 75 -11.41 -18.28 -9.52
CA ALA A 75 -12.03 -17.44 -8.48
C ALA A 75 -11.80 -15.96 -8.82
N VAL A 76 -12.56 -15.08 -8.18
CA VAL A 76 -12.36 -13.63 -8.21
C VAL A 76 -11.65 -13.21 -6.92
N ILE A 77 -10.58 -12.43 -7.04
CA ILE A 77 -9.85 -11.89 -5.89
C ILE A 77 -10.61 -10.66 -5.35
N ASN A 78 -10.89 -10.64 -4.04
CA ASN A 78 -11.50 -9.53 -3.30
C ASN A 78 -10.50 -8.96 -2.28
N ALA A 79 -9.29 -8.67 -2.75
CA ALA A 79 -8.19 -8.17 -1.93
C ALA A 79 -7.33 -7.20 -2.73
N ASP A 80 -6.78 -6.21 -2.04
CA ASP A 80 -6.02 -5.11 -2.61
C ASP A 80 -4.58 -5.05 -2.09
N HIS A 81 -3.99 -6.22 -1.75
CA HIS A 81 -2.61 -6.31 -1.25
C HIS A 81 -1.61 -5.67 -2.23
N MET A 82 -1.92 -5.72 -3.53
CA MET A 82 -1.22 -5.00 -4.59
C MET A 82 -2.21 -4.40 -5.58
N ALA A 83 -1.80 -3.30 -6.22
CA ALA A 83 -2.60 -2.65 -7.25
C ALA A 83 -2.99 -3.64 -8.36
N GLY A 84 -4.28 -3.65 -8.71
CA GLY A 84 -4.83 -4.51 -9.75
C GLY A 84 -5.18 -5.94 -9.32
N MET A 85 -5.07 -6.27 -8.02
CA MET A 85 -5.57 -7.56 -7.50
C MET A 85 -7.09 -7.58 -7.35
N ASP A 86 -7.68 -6.53 -6.80
CA ASP A 86 -9.11 -6.49 -6.54
C ASP A 86 -9.93 -6.62 -7.84
N GLY A 87 -10.90 -7.53 -7.82
CA GLY A 87 -11.71 -7.93 -8.97
C GLY A 87 -10.98 -8.77 -10.02
N ALA A 88 -9.69 -9.11 -9.84
CA ALA A 88 -8.96 -9.90 -10.82
C ALA A 88 -9.45 -11.36 -10.82
N LYS A 89 -9.66 -11.90 -12.03
CA LYS A 89 -9.88 -13.33 -12.21
C LYS A 89 -8.57 -14.09 -12.01
N ALA A 90 -8.59 -15.03 -11.07
CA ALA A 90 -7.47 -15.86 -10.69
C ALA A 90 -7.71 -17.33 -11.04
N THR A 91 -6.62 -18.06 -11.32
CA THR A 91 -6.58 -19.52 -11.33
C THR A 91 -5.87 -20.01 -10.08
N ILE A 92 -6.47 -20.95 -9.35
CA ILE A 92 -5.86 -21.52 -8.16
C ILE A 92 -4.70 -22.44 -8.58
N SER A 93 -3.46 -22.10 -8.20
CA SER A 93 -2.27 -22.92 -8.46
C SER A 93 -1.85 -23.76 -7.24
N GLY A 94 -2.32 -23.41 -6.04
CA GLY A 94 -2.15 -24.20 -4.83
C GLY A 94 -3.18 -23.84 -3.75
N ALA A 95 -3.50 -24.79 -2.88
CA ALA A 95 -4.42 -24.62 -1.76
C ALA A 95 -3.88 -25.39 -0.55
N PHE A 96 -3.73 -24.72 0.59
CA PHE A 96 -3.00 -25.23 1.75
C PHE A 96 -3.68 -24.84 3.06
N ASP A 97 -3.67 -25.75 4.04
CA ASP A 97 -4.17 -25.48 5.40
C ASP A 97 -2.97 -25.06 6.25
N THR A 98 -3.01 -23.85 6.82
CA THR A 98 -1.92 -23.35 7.70
C THR A 98 -2.42 -22.24 8.63
N THR A 99 -1.53 -21.70 9.47
CA THR A 99 -1.76 -20.41 10.13
C THR A 99 -1.15 -19.31 9.27
N VAL A 100 -1.98 -18.33 8.92
CA VAL A 100 -1.59 -17.12 8.22
C VAL A 100 -1.41 -15.98 9.21
N TYR A 101 -0.46 -15.08 8.93
CA TYR A 101 -0.14 -13.94 9.78
C TYR A 101 -0.11 -12.65 8.98
N THR A 102 -0.62 -11.57 9.56
CA THR A 102 -0.18 -10.23 9.18
C THR A 102 1.03 -9.84 10.00
N VAL A 103 2.01 -9.22 9.36
CA VAL A 103 3.28 -8.88 9.99
C VAL A 103 3.74 -7.46 9.70
N THR A 104 4.41 -6.89 10.69
CA THR A 104 5.05 -5.58 10.58
C THR A 104 6.56 -5.76 10.71
N TYR A 105 7.33 -5.28 9.73
CA TYR A 105 8.78 -5.48 9.68
C TYR A 105 9.53 -4.32 9.01
N THR A 106 10.83 -4.23 9.27
CA THR A 106 11.74 -3.35 8.53
C THR A 106 12.57 -4.21 7.58
N PRO A 107 12.61 -3.90 6.26
CA PRO A 107 13.37 -4.70 5.30
C PRO A 107 14.86 -4.77 5.66
N THR A 108 15.49 -5.92 5.43
CA THR A 108 16.93 -6.14 5.70
C THR A 108 17.84 -5.28 4.83
N THR A 109 17.32 -4.78 3.71
CA THR A 109 18.00 -3.84 2.81
C THR A 109 17.91 -2.38 3.28
N GLY A 110 17.28 -2.12 4.43
CA GLY A 110 16.87 -0.78 4.84
C GLY A 110 15.61 -0.30 4.10
N GLY A 111 15.18 0.92 4.39
CA GLY A 111 13.96 1.53 3.84
C GLY A 111 12.87 1.73 4.89
N GLU A 112 11.67 2.08 4.42
CA GLU A 112 10.53 2.30 5.28
C GLU A 112 10.04 1.00 5.92
N LYS A 113 9.42 1.14 7.09
CA LYS A 113 8.78 0.03 7.80
C LYS A 113 7.54 -0.41 7.02
N VAL A 114 7.43 -1.70 6.72
CA VAL A 114 6.22 -2.29 6.15
C VAL A 114 5.31 -2.68 7.31
N THR A 115 4.07 -2.18 7.29
CA THR A 115 3.07 -2.43 8.35
C THR A 115 1.90 -3.22 7.81
N ASP A 116 1.34 -4.12 8.63
CA ASP A 116 0.19 -4.97 8.28
C ASP A 116 0.36 -5.71 6.94
N HIS A 117 1.54 -6.25 6.70
CA HIS A 117 1.82 -6.98 5.47
C HIS A 117 1.03 -8.28 5.43
N LYS A 118 0.22 -8.44 4.39
CA LYS A 118 -0.53 -9.64 4.02
C LYS A 118 0.17 -10.34 2.86
N TRP A 119 0.51 -11.62 2.95
CA TRP A 119 0.48 -12.49 4.13
C TRP A 119 1.79 -13.25 4.22
N VAL A 120 2.16 -13.71 5.40
CA VAL A 120 3.16 -14.79 5.57
C VAL A 120 2.51 -15.97 6.29
N ILE A 121 2.98 -17.19 6.02
CA ILE A 121 2.45 -18.40 6.67
C ILE A 121 3.43 -18.97 7.70
N HIS A 122 2.96 -19.88 8.55
CA HIS A 122 3.77 -20.45 9.65
C HIS A 122 5.07 -21.10 9.17
N GLU A 123 5.02 -21.82 8.05
CA GLU A 123 6.15 -22.50 7.42
C GLU A 123 7.18 -21.53 6.82
N GLU A 124 6.83 -20.25 6.70
CA GLU A 124 7.72 -19.17 6.25
C GLU A 124 8.34 -18.39 7.42
N LEU A 125 8.16 -18.86 8.65
CA LEU A 125 8.77 -18.30 9.85
C LEU A 125 9.91 -19.21 10.31
N LYS A 126 11.08 -18.59 10.53
CA LYS A 126 12.27 -19.33 10.96
C LYS A 126 12.10 -19.86 12.38
N ASP A 127 12.36 -21.16 12.56
CA ASP A 127 12.37 -21.86 13.85
C ASP A 127 11.06 -21.72 14.66
N ALA A 128 9.91 -21.61 13.98
CA ALA A 128 8.61 -21.33 14.62
C ALA A 128 7.99 -22.50 15.41
N GLY A 129 8.53 -23.71 15.26
CA GLY A 129 7.96 -24.92 15.84
C GLY A 129 6.67 -25.34 15.14
N ASP A 130 5.80 -26.07 15.85
CA ASP A 130 4.54 -26.59 15.28
C ASP A 130 3.30 -25.81 15.74
N GLN A 131 3.45 -24.93 16.74
CA GLN A 131 2.32 -24.24 17.37
C GLN A 131 2.15 -22.84 16.78
N PRO A 132 0.90 -22.43 16.45
CA PRO A 132 0.61 -21.07 16.01
C PRO A 132 1.13 -20.02 16.99
N LEU A 133 1.74 -18.96 16.44
CA LEU A 133 2.29 -17.86 17.21
C LEU A 133 1.21 -16.81 17.49
N LYS A 134 1.34 -16.09 18.60
CA LYS A 134 0.36 -15.08 19.03
C LYS A 134 0.71 -13.68 18.52
N PRO A 135 -0.28 -12.78 18.35
CA PRO A 135 -0.02 -11.36 18.15
C PRO A 135 0.94 -10.79 19.19
N GLY A 136 1.84 -9.91 18.74
CA GLY A 136 2.92 -9.33 19.52
C GLY A 136 4.20 -10.19 19.59
N SER A 137 4.21 -11.42 19.07
CA SER A 137 5.42 -12.24 19.03
C SER A 137 6.43 -11.68 18.02
N GLU A 138 7.71 -11.65 18.40
CA GLU A 138 8.81 -11.34 17.49
C GLU A 138 9.30 -12.59 16.76
N VAL A 139 9.46 -12.49 15.45
CA VAL A 139 9.86 -13.60 14.57
C VAL A 139 10.93 -13.17 13.57
N THR A 140 11.54 -14.16 12.91
CA THR A 140 12.38 -13.92 11.72
C THR A 140 11.69 -14.54 10.51
N LEU A 141 11.49 -13.74 9.46
CA LEU A 141 10.87 -14.18 8.22
C LEU A 141 11.88 -15.00 7.40
N ASP A 142 11.46 -16.16 6.89
CA ASP A 142 12.17 -16.92 5.86
C ASP A 142 11.54 -16.75 4.45
N ALA A 143 10.33 -16.17 4.39
CA ALA A 143 9.67 -15.70 3.17
C ALA A 143 10.53 -14.69 2.40
N ASP A 144 10.43 -14.75 1.07
CA ASP A 144 11.13 -13.89 0.11
C ASP A 144 10.20 -13.24 -0.91
N HIS A 145 8.94 -12.98 -0.54
CA HIS A 145 7.91 -12.43 -1.44
C HIS A 145 8.31 -11.08 -2.04
N MET A 146 9.13 -10.31 -1.31
CA MET A 146 9.70 -9.05 -1.75
C MET A 146 11.14 -8.90 -1.29
N LYS A 147 11.91 -8.10 -2.04
CA LYS A 147 13.30 -7.79 -1.70
C LYS A 147 13.39 -7.22 -0.28
N GLY A 148 14.27 -7.80 0.53
CA GLY A 148 14.49 -7.37 1.91
C GLY A 148 13.57 -8.02 2.95
N MET A 149 12.60 -8.84 2.55
CA MET A 149 11.76 -9.59 3.50
C MET A 149 12.52 -10.73 4.18
N LYS A 150 13.24 -11.55 3.40
CA LYS A 150 13.96 -12.71 3.94
C LYS A 150 15.00 -12.28 4.97
N GLY A 151 14.94 -12.88 6.15
CA GLY A 151 15.77 -12.60 7.30
C GLY A 151 15.34 -11.39 8.14
N ALA A 152 14.30 -10.65 7.73
CA ALA A 152 13.81 -9.50 8.50
C ALA A 152 13.25 -9.94 9.85
N LYS A 153 13.46 -9.11 10.87
CA LYS A 153 12.76 -9.22 12.16
C LYS A 153 11.38 -8.59 12.00
N ALA A 154 10.36 -9.35 12.37
CA ALA A 154 8.97 -8.95 12.24
C ALA A 154 8.22 -9.13 13.56
N VAL A 155 7.16 -8.35 13.73
CA VAL A 155 6.17 -8.54 14.79
C VAL A 155 4.91 -9.10 14.13
N ILE A 156 4.31 -10.12 14.75
CA ILE A 156 3.01 -10.65 14.34
C ILE A 156 1.92 -9.69 14.79
N ASP A 157 1.15 -9.15 13.85
CA ASP A 157 0.04 -8.23 14.11
C ASP A 157 -1.26 -9.01 14.32
N SER A 158 -1.50 -10.04 13.51
CA SER A 158 -2.63 -10.96 13.62
C SER A 158 -2.26 -12.39 13.24
N ALA A 159 -3.06 -13.35 13.68
CA ALA A 159 -2.88 -14.76 13.38
C ALA A 159 -4.25 -15.43 13.18
N GLU A 160 -4.38 -16.20 12.11
CA GLU A 160 -5.61 -16.93 11.77
C GLU A 160 -5.26 -18.29 11.18
N GLN A 161 -5.98 -19.34 11.60
CA GLN A 161 -5.90 -20.64 10.94
C GLN A 161 -6.96 -20.70 9.84
N THR A 162 -6.54 -20.86 8.59
CA THR A 162 -7.41 -20.78 7.41
C THR A 162 -6.80 -21.51 6.22
N THR A 163 -7.56 -21.64 5.14
CA THR A 163 -7.03 -22.07 3.85
C THR A 163 -6.37 -20.89 3.15
N VAL A 164 -5.11 -21.05 2.76
CA VAL A 164 -4.39 -20.09 1.93
C VAL A 164 -4.20 -20.63 0.51
N TYR A 165 -4.21 -19.70 -0.44
CA TYR A 165 -4.15 -20.01 -1.86
C TYR A 165 -2.94 -19.34 -2.49
N MET A 166 -2.30 -20.10 -3.37
CA MET A 166 -1.38 -19.57 -4.36
C MET A 166 -2.15 -19.38 -5.66
N VAL A 167 -2.03 -18.21 -6.29
CA VAL A 167 -2.88 -17.84 -7.43
C VAL A 167 -2.10 -17.28 -8.61
N ASP A 168 -2.64 -17.55 -9.80
CA ASP A 168 -2.20 -17.02 -11.09
C ASP A 168 -3.27 -16.03 -11.58
N TYR A 169 -2.95 -14.74 -11.73
CA TYR A 169 -3.95 -13.73 -12.11
C TYR A 169 -3.41 -12.70 -13.10
N THR A 170 -4.31 -12.07 -13.84
CA THR A 170 -3.99 -10.90 -14.68
C THR A 170 -4.49 -9.65 -13.96
N PRO A 171 -3.64 -8.64 -13.68
CA PRO A 171 -4.08 -7.47 -12.94
C PRO A 171 -5.20 -6.70 -13.67
N THR A 172 -6.17 -6.19 -12.93
CA THR A 172 -7.28 -5.38 -13.46
C THR A 172 -6.82 -4.04 -14.02
N THR A 173 -5.68 -3.55 -13.55
CA THR A 173 -4.97 -2.37 -14.07
C THR A 173 -4.23 -2.64 -15.40
N GLY A 174 -4.28 -3.88 -15.90
CA GLY A 174 -3.54 -4.33 -17.09
C GLY A 174 -2.13 -4.83 -16.77
N GLY A 175 -1.40 -5.23 -17.81
CA GLY A 175 -0.03 -5.73 -17.69
C GLY A 175 0.10 -7.25 -17.87
N LYS A 176 1.25 -7.79 -17.46
CA LYS A 176 1.57 -9.22 -17.61
C LYS A 176 0.84 -10.05 -16.56
N LYS A 177 0.53 -11.30 -16.91
CA LYS A 177 0.02 -12.29 -15.95
C LYS A 177 1.04 -12.49 -14.82
N VAL A 178 0.59 -12.34 -13.58
CA VAL A 178 1.33 -12.69 -12.37
C VAL A 178 1.14 -14.18 -12.10
N LYS A 179 2.23 -14.88 -11.79
CA LYS A 179 2.20 -16.31 -11.49
C LYS A 179 2.60 -16.59 -10.07
N ASN A 180 1.99 -17.62 -9.48
CA ASN A 180 2.31 -18.12 -8.16
C ASN A 180 2.32 -17.01 -7.09
N HIS A 181 1.36 -16.08 -7.16
CA HIS A 181 1.21 -15.05 -6.16
C HIS A 181 0.87 -15.70 -4.82
N LYS A 182 1.58 -15.26 -3.78
CA LYS A 182 1.47 -15.68 -2.39
C LYS A 182 1.16 -14.45 -1.54
N TRP A 183 0.19 -14.49 -0.65
CA TRP A 183 -0.90 -15.48 -0.54
C TRP A 183 -2.21 -14.71 -0.58
N VAL A 184 -3.30 -15.42 -0.88
CA VAL A 184 -4.65 -14.92 -0.59
C VAL A 184 -5.37 -15.95 0.26
N THR A 185 -6.21 -15.50 1.18
CA THR A 185 -7.00 -16.37 2.06
C THR A 185 -8.31 -16.79 1.39
N GLU A 186 -8.99 -17.80 1.92
CA GLU A 186 -10.30 -18.25 1.42
C GLU A 186 -11.34 -17.12 1.40
N SER A 187 -11.38 -16.29 2.43
CA SER A 187 -12.29 -15.14 2.52
C SER A 187 -11.97 -14.00 1.55
N GLU A 188 -10.76 -13.98 1.00
CA GLU A 188 -10.33 -13.00 0.00
C GLU A 188 -10.63 -13.45 -1.43
N LEU A 189 -11.34 -14.57 -1.58
CA LEU A 189 -11.79 -15.11 -2.86
C LEU A 189 -13.32 -15.18 -2.93
N SER A 190 -13.85 -15.16 -4.13
CA SER A 190 -15.24 -15.47 -4.41
C SER A 190 -15.37 -16.33 -5.65
N ALA A 191 -16.45 -17.11 -5.70
CA ALA A 191 -16.82 -17.81 -6.92
C ALA A 191 -17.04 -16.80 -8.06
N GLU A 192 -16.59 -17.18 -9.25
CA GLU A 192 -16.84 -16.44 -10.49
C GLU A 192 -18.32 -16.47 -10.92
#